data_AF-Q5ND44-F1
#
_entry.id   AF-Q5ND44-F1
#
_cell.length_a   1.000
_cell.length_b   1.000
_cell.length_c   1.000
_cell.angle_alpha   90.00
_cell.angle_beta   90.00
_cell.angle_gamma   90.00
#
_symmetry.space_group_name_H-M   'P 1'
#
loop_
_entity.id
_entity.type
_entity.pdbx_description
1 polymer ?
#
loop_
_entity_poly.entity_id
_entity_poly.type
_entity_poly.pdbx_seq_one_letter_code
_entity_poly.pdbx_strand_id
1 'polypeptide(L)'
;ENDMLISYTSTPEFLSSSWDWIGLYKVIQQVGMRHINDYVAYVWVGDNQVSYGNNPNQVYINISAIPDTEDQFLLCYYSNNLHSVVGISQPFKIPIRSFLREDTLYEPEPQI
;
A
#
# COMPACT_ATOMS: atom_id res chain seq x y z
N GLU A 1 -13.25 -7.71 -1.98
CA GLU A 1 -11.89 -7.96 -1.44
C GLU A 1 -11.34 -6.67 -0.85
N ASN A 2 -10.53 -6.72 0.20
CA ASN A 2 -9.98 -5.53 0.88
C ASN A 2 -8.52 -5.34 0.44
N ASP A 3 -8.33 -4.99 -0.82
CA ASP A 3 -7.01 -4.71 -1.37
C ASP A 3 -6.86 -3.20 -1.61
N MET A 4 -5.66 -2.69 -1.37
CA MET A 4 -5.31 -1.29 -1.62
C MET A 4 -4.38 -1.21 -2.83
N LEU A 5 -4.69 -0.29 -3.75
CA LEU A 5 -3.84 -0.03 -4.92
C LEU A 5 -2.73 0.95 -4.54
N ILE A 6 -1.48 0.51 -4.67
CA ILE A 6 -0.30 1.34 -4.47
C ILE A 6 0.24 1.76 -5.83
N SER A 7 0.59 3.03 -5.98
CA SER A 7 1.30 3.55 -7.15
C SER A 7 2.68 4.06 -6.73
N TYR A 8 3.72 3.69 -7.49
CA TYR A 8 5.09 4.17 -7.28
C TYR A 8 5.80 4.40 -8.61
N THR A 9 6.83 5.24 -8.59
CA THR A 9 7.72 5.48 -9.73
C THR A 9 9.15 5.15 -9.34
N SER A 10 9.92 4.64 -10.29
CA SER A 10 11.35 4.39 -10.14
C SER A 10 12.12 5.27 -11.12
N THR A 11 13.38 5.56 -10.81
CA THR A 11 14.23 6.24 -11.80
C THR A 11 14.55 5.29 -12.96
N PRO A 12 14.79 5.80 -14.18
CA PRO A 12 15.06 4.94 -15.34
C PRO A 12 16.24 3.97 -15.16
N GLU A 13 17.24 4.36 -14.37
CA GLU A 13 18.42 3.57 -14.05
C GLU A 13 18.24 2.61 -12.87
N PHE A 14 17.07 2.62 -12.22
CA PHE A 14 16.78 1.73 -11.10
C PHE A 14 16.52 0.30 -11.61
N LEU A 15 17.37 -0.64 -11.18
CA LEU A 15 17.26 -2.06 -11.53
C LEU A 15 16.44 -2.79 -10.45
N SER A 16 15.15 -2.98 -10.70
CA SER A 16 14.30 -3.76 -9.81
C SER A 16 14.64 -5.25 -9.83
N SER A 17 14.38 -5.92 -8.72
CA SER A 17 14.45 -7.38 -8.56
C SER A 17 13.05 -7.96 -8.47
N SER A 18 12.85 -9.21 -8.91
CA SER A 18 11.62 -9.96 -8.61
C SER A 18 11.42 -10.17 -7.10
N TRP A 19 12.51 -10.07 -6.32
CA TRP A 19 12.52 -10.14 -4.86
C TRP A 19 12.40 -8.76 -4.19
N ASP A 20 12.16 -7.69 -4.94
CA ASP A 20 11.83 -6.40 -4.36
C ASP A 20 10.39 -6.45 -3.81
N TRP A 21 10.15 -5.72 -2.74
CA TRP A 21 8.86 -5.71 -2.08
C TRP A 21 8.55 -4.36 -1.46
N ILE A 22 7.25 -4.06 -1.36
CA ILE A 22 6.76 -2.86 -0.68
C ILE A 22 6.12 -3.30 0.63
N GLY A 23 6.63 -2.79 1.74
CA GLY A 23 6.08 -2.99 3.07
C GLY A 23 5.19 -1.83 3.48
N LEU A 24 4.09 -2.14 4.16
CA LEU A 24 3.22 -1.19 4.83
C LEU A 24 3.54 -1.21 6.32
N TYR A 25 3.83 -0.05 6.89
CA TYR A 25 4.25 0.10 8.27
C TYR A 25 3.31 1.03 9.00
N LYS A 26 2.97 0.69 10.24
CA LYS A 26 2.25 1.59 11.14
C LYS A 26 3.20 2.64 11.70
N VAL A 27 2.84 3.91 11.57
CA VAL A 27 3.54 5.04 12.18
C VAL A 27 3.17 5.09 13.65
N ILE A 28 4.01 4.56 14.52
CA ILE A 28 3.83 4.73 15.97
C ILE A 28 4.59 5.99 16.35
N GLN A 29 3.89 6.97 16.94
CA GLN A 29 4.43 8.31 17.26
C GLN A 29 5.66 8.32 18.21
N GLN A 30 6.11 7.17 18.71
CA GLN A 30 7.32 7.02 19.52
C GLN A 30 8.25 5.89 19.05
N VAL A 31 7.80 5.09 18.07
CA VAL A 31 8.44 3.86 17.61
C VAL A 31 8.20 3.72 16.11
N GLY A 32 8.91 4.51 15.30
CA GLY A 32 8.90 4.30 13.84
C GLY A 32 9.40 2.90 13.46
N MET A 33 9.51 2.63 12.16
CA MET A 33 10.08 1.41 11.60
C MET A 33 11.44 1.10 12.27
N ARG A 34 11.49 0.15 13.21
CA ARG A 34 12.71 -0.21 13.96
C ARG A 34 13.52 -1.25 13.20
N HIS A 35 12.81 -2.16 12.56
CA HIS A 35 13.36 -3.20 11.71
C HIS A 35 12.61 -3.25 10.39
N ILE A 36 13.31 -3.68 9.34
CA ILE A 36 12.72 -3.88 8.01
C ILE A 36 11.61 -4.94 8.01
N ASN A 37 11.51 -5.77 9.04
CA ASN A 37 10.49 -6.83 9.12
C ASN A 37 9.27 -6.44 9.98
N ASP A 38 9.18 -5.18 10.40
CA ASP A 38 8.07 -4.69 11.24
C ASP A 38 6.83 -4.30 10.42
N TYR A 39 6.75 -4.73 9.16
CA TYR A 39 5.62 -4.43 8.29
C TYR A 39 4.35 -5.12 8.79
N VAL A 40 3.21 -4.43 8.68
CA VAL A 40 1.88 -5.00 8.99
C VAL A 40 1.27 -5.72 7.79
N ALA A 41 1.73 -5.38 6.58
CA ALA A 41 1.43 -6.06 5.34
C ALA A 41 2.58 -5.82 4.35
N TYR A 42 2.73 -6.69 3.35
CA TYR A 42 3.73 -6.52 2.31
C TYR A 42 3.22 -7.08 0.98
N VAL A 43 3.87 -6.67 -0.11
CA VAL A 43 3.61 -7.18 -1.44
C VAL A 43 4.93 -7.31 -2.22
N TRP A 44 5.12 -8.43 -2.90
CA TRP A 44 6.20 -8.58 -3.88
C TRP A 44 5.91 -7.74 -5.11
N VAL A 45 6.88 -6.92 -5.50
CA VAL A 45 6.73 -6.00 -6.63
C VAL A 45 6.65 -6.76 -7.96
N GLY A 46 7.44 -7.81 -8.11
CA GLY A 46 7.51 -8.58 -9.36
C GLY A 46 6.22 -9.35 -9.70
N ASP A 47 5.49 -9.83 -8.69
CA ASP A 47 4.35 -10.74 -8.90
C ASP A 47 3.00 -10.02 -9.06
N ASN A 48 2.86 -8.84 -8.43
CA ASN A 48 1.58 -8.12 -8.37
C ASN A 48 1.58 -6.84 -9.21
N GLN A 49 2.48 -6.73 -10.19
CA GLN A 49 2.56 -5.55 -11.06
C GLN A 49 1.37 -5.48 -12.02
N VAL A 50 0.59 -4.40 -11.90
CA VAL A 50 -0.65 -4.18 -12.66
C VAL A 50 -0.40 -3.40 -13.95
N SER A 51 0.64 -2.55 -13.99
CA SER A 51 0.93 -1.65 -15.11
C SER A 51 2.40 -1.71 -15.55
N TYR A 52 2.61 -1.62 -16.86
CA TYR A 52 3.91 -1.47 -17.52
C TYR A 52 3.88 -0.25 -18.47
N GLY A 53 4.98 0.51 -18.56
CA GLY A 53 5.15 1.60 -19.55
C GLY A 53 5.25 3.00 -18.93
N ASN A 54 4.71 4.02 -19.63
CA ASN A 54 4.78 5.44 -19.22
C ASN A 54 3.92 5.81 -17.99
N ASN A 55 3.24 4.83 -17.41
CA ASN A 55 2.38 5.02 -16.25
C ASN A 55 3.16 4.64 -14.98
N PRO A 56 2.82 5.24 -13.81
CA PRO A 56 3.39 4.78 -12.56
C PRO A 56 3.11 3.28 -12.38
N ASN A 57 4.10 2.58 -11.83
CA ASN A 57 3.97 1.17 -11.50
C ASN A 57 2.90 1.00 -10.42
N GLN A 58 2.09 -0.03 -10.56
CA GLN A 58 0.98 -0.28 -9.66
C GLN A 58 1.01 -1.70 -9.10
N VAL A 59 0.72 -1.85 -7.82
CA VAL A 59 0.60 -3.15 -7.13
C VAL A 59 -0.57 -3.16 -6.16
N TYR A 60 -1.23 -4.32 -6.03
CA TYR A 60 -2.24 -4.53 -4.98
C TYR A 60 -1.60 -5.08 -3.72
N ILE A 61 -1.89 -4.47 -2.59
CA ILE A 61 -1.53 -5.00 -1.27
C ILE A 61 -2.79 -5.46 -0.55
N ASN A 62 -2.75 -6.68 -0.01
CA ASN A 62 -3.81 -7.18 0.83
C ASN A 62 -3.75 -6.51 2.20
N ILE A 63 -4.79 -5.74 2.53
CA ILE A 63 -4.88 -5.07 3.83
C ILE A 63 -5.90 -5.73 4.75
N SER A 64 -6.47 -6.88 4.38
CA SER A 64 -7.62 -7.49 5.06
C SER A 64 -7.41 -7.71 6.57
N ALA A 65 -6.19 -8.09 6.97
CA ALA A 65 -5.79 -8.32 8.36
C ALA A 65 -5.54 -7.03 9.17
N ILE A 66 -5.50 -5.87 8.53
CA ILE A 66 -5.28 -4.59 9.19
C ILE A 66 -6.62 -4.12 9.81
N PRO A 67 -6.65 -3.87 11.13
CA PRO A 67 -7.86 -3.39 11.79
C PRO A 67 -8.18 -1.95 11.36
N ASP A 68 -9.47 -1.62 11.38
CA ASP A 68 -9.93 -0.25 11.22
C ASP A 68 -9.39 0.60 12.38
N THR A 69 -8.53 1.56 12.06
CA THR A 69 -7.83 2.40 13.04
C THR A 69 -7.65 3.81 12.49
N GLU A 70 -7.49 4.80 13.37
CA GLU A 70 -7.10 6.16 12.97
C GLU A 70 -5.58 6.35 12.84
N ASP A 71 -4.84 5.25 12.87
CA ASP A 71 -3.39 5.24 12.79
C ASP A 71 -2.90 5.77 11.44
N GLN A 72 -1.69 6.33 11.45
CA GLN A 72 -0.98 6.68 10.23
C GLN A 72 -0.12 5.51 9.79
N PHE A 73 0.10 5.41 8.48
CA PHE A 73 0.87 4.37 7.83
C PHE A 73 1.86 4.96 6.83
N LEU A 74 2.91 4.20 6.54
CA LEU A 74 3.93 4.51 5.54
C LEU A 74 4.14 3.29 4.65
N LEU A 75 4.45 3.55 3.38
CA LEU A 75 4.94 2.53 2.45
C LEU A 75 6.45 2.68 2.31
N CYS A 76 7.17 1.56 2.39
CA CYS A 76 8.61 1.50 2.13
C CYS A 76 8.90 0.49 1.03
N TYR A 77 9.58 0.92 -0.02
CA TYR A 77 10.10 0.05 -1.07
C TYR A 77 11.46 -0.49 -0.65
N TYR A 78 11.56 -1.80 -0.47
CA TYR A 78 12.81 -2.48 -0.20
C TYR A 78 13.36 -3.10 -1.49
N SER A 79 14.59 -2.74 -1.83
CA SER A 79 15.31 -3.36 -2.94
C SER A 79 16.18 -4.50 -2.42
N ASN A 80 15.95 -5.70 -2.94
CA ASN A 80 16.75 -6.88 -2.66
C ASN A 80 18.15 -6.76 -3.29
N ASN A 81 18.26 -6.11 -4.45
CA ASN A 81 19.56 -5.89 -5.11
C ASN A 81 20.47 -4.95 -4.29
N LEU A 82 19.89 -3.93 -3.66
CA LEU A 82 20.63 -2.94 -2.87
C LEU A 82 20.63 -3.23 -1.37
N HIS A 83 19.92 -4.28 -0.93
CA HIS A 83 19.71 -4.65 0.46
C HIS A 83 19.25 -3.49 1.36
N SER A 84 18.42 -2.58 0.84
CA SER A 84 18.04 -1.35 1.52
C SER A 84 16.66 -0.84 1.12
N VAL A 85 16.09 0.03 1.96
CA VAL A 85 14.92 0.85 1.60
C VAL A 85 15.36 1.97 0.68
N VAL A 86 14.72 2.05 -0.49
CA VAL A 86 15.07 2.99 -1.57
C VAL A 86 13.96 3.99 -1.89
N GLY A 87 12.79 3.82 -1.27
CA GLY A 87 11.67 4.75 -1.40
C GLY A 87 10.77 4.68 -0.18
N ILE A 88 10.29 5.84 0.27
CA ILE A 88 9.36 5.98 1.40
C ILE A 88 8.25 6.93 0.99
N SER A 89 6.98 6.57 1.23
CA SER A 89 5.85 7.45 0.97
C SER A 89 5.75 8.58 2.00
N GLN A 90 4.88 9.56 1.76
CA GLN A 90 4.37 10.39 2.85
C GLN A 90 3.45 9.56 3.77
N PRO A 91 3.33 9.91 5.07
CA PRO A 91 2.36 9.27 5.95
C PRO A 91 0.93 9.45 5.45
N PHE A 92 0.11 8.41 5.57
CA PHE A 92 -1.32 8.45 5.19
C PHE A 92 -2.17 7.63 6.16
N LYS A 93 -3.49 7.87 6.14
CA LYS A 93 -4.46 7.03 6.87
C LYS A 93 -5.17 6.11 5.88
N ILE A 94 -5.47 4.89 6.31
CA ILE A 94 -6.32 3.98 5.53
C ILE A 94 -7.78 4.28 5.91
N PRO A 95 -8.68 4.53 4.93
CA PRO A 95 -10.09 4.76 5.23
C PRO A 95 -10.71 3.60 6.00
N ILE A 96 -11.44 3.91 7.07
CA ILE A 96 -12.15 2.94 7.89
C ILE A 96 -13.25 2.27 7.05
N ARG A 97 -13.27 0.93 7.02
CA ARG A 97 -14.15 0.15 6.13
C ARG A 97 -15.64 0.32 6.42
N SER A 98 -16.02 0.63 7.66
CA SER A 98 -17.42 0.85 8.03
C SER A 98 -18.04 2.06 7.31
N PHE A 99 -17.27 3.11 7.01
CA PHE A 99 -17.78 4.30 6.32
C PHE A 99 -18.03 4.08 4.83
N LEU A 100 -17.46 3.04 4.22
CA LEU A 100 -17.66 2.74 2.80
C LEU A 100 -18.92 1.90 2.53
N ARG A 101 -19.55 1.33 3.57
CA ARG A 101 -20.77 0.51 3.42
C ARG A 101 -22.07 1.32 3.40
N GLU A 102 -22.06 2.58 3.85
CA GLU A 102 -23.29 3.36 4.04
C GLU A 102 -23.76 4.13 2.78
N ASP A 103 -22.92 4.30 1.75
CA ASP A 103 -23.26 5.13 0.57
C ASP A 103 -23.95 4.38 -0.59
N THR A 104 -24.14 3.06 -0.53
CA THR A 104 -24.68 2.27 -1.68
C THR A 104 -26.14 1.81 -1.53
N LEU A 105 -26.93 2.35 -0.60
CA LEU A 105 -28.31 1.87 -0.35
C LEU A 105 -29.41 2.94 -0.44
N TYR A 106 -29.22 3.99 -1.23
CA TYR A 106 -30.33 4.90 -1.59
C TYR A 106 -30.61 4.83 -3.09
N GLU A 107 -31.28 3.76 -3.53
CA GLU A 107 -32.09 3.84 -4.75
C GLU A 107 -33.39 4.57 -4.38
N PRO A 108 -33.67 5.78 -4.91
CA PRO A 108 -34.98 6.37 -4.75
C PRO A 108 -35.98 5.53 -5.55
N GLU A 109 -36.93 4.88 -4.86
CA GLU A 109 -38.07 4.22 -5.51
C GLU A 109 -38.78 5.22 -6.46
N PRO A 110 -39.13 4.82 -7.69
CA PRO A 110 -39.93 5.66 -8.55
C PRO A 110 -41.32 5.83 -7.93
N GLN A 111 -41.69 7.06 -7.57
CA GLN A 111 -43.05 7.35 -7.15
C GLN A 111 -43.99 7.19 -8.35
N ILE A 112 -44.98 6.31 -8.17
CA ILE A 112 -46.06 6.00 -9.12
C ILE A 112 -47.07 7.15 -9.15
#